data_AF-A0A812QSW3-F1
#
_entry.id   AF-A0A812QSW3-F1
#
_cell.length_a   1.000
_cell.length_b   1.000
_cell.length_c   1.000
_cell.angle_alpha   90.00
_cell.angle_beta   90.00
_cell.angle_gamma   90.00
#
_symmetry.space_group_name_H-M   'P 1'
#
loop_
_entity.id
_entity.type
_entity.pdbx_description
1 polymer ?
#
loop_
_entity_poly.entity_id
_entity_poly.type
_entity_poly.pdbx_seq_one_letter_code
_entity_poly.pdbx_strand_id
1 'polypeptide(L)'
;MLSRCMRGGKTTVLLYVFDRLQEQGKKPVFVSFNGDVAIDKVANEKPLATLLRAIAVALMNQKSQRRENLSRLRCSEEALKAYLQDKTDVVLIIDELNVLLQPSATDDYAEVGAFLRREFLDRAGKHLIFSTHVPSSAGLDQLLGKGGGSSREAVAVAMPRSTQMPALRNMDNECSGLTICQAVFYGFIPSLIYSVQTQKTSFSIQGRFQAISAPTLDAGVTKDFLTEFFTGRRCGDKRAIRAFDALTECPGKGEIRWILAYVGCMLSYLELGELSQWVEEIPVLAGQADSGMDWQAIVLIALALRCVQAKHVSAHQLLGLPAGAQPKEVYFYKIPPENCQQPDDVRSWWKKQKIEGYPYVAVLSPNYAKAAVFDVIWVYQRDPQSKQVFNGIQDKLGSTTPNQNVPHWFENGFLFRGRAPEKDTTPRNRIGWTYKGAEDILGFLGASLTAAYPANWP
;
A
#
# COMPACT_ATOMS: atom_id res chain seq x y z
N MET A 1 -17.68 -4.32 -4.01
CA MET A 1 -16.81 -3.12 -4.13
C MET A 1 -15.38 -3.58 -4.29
N LEU A 2 -14.67 -3.08 -5.30
CA LEU A 2 -13.23 -3.30 -5.44
C LEU A 2 -12.49 -2.16 -4.74
N SER A 3 -11.81 -2.46 -3.63
CA SER A 3 -11.13 -1.45 -2.81
C SER A 3 -9.72 -1.21 -3.31
N ARG A 4 -9.52 0.01 -3.81
CA ARG A 4 -8.37 0.92 -3.63
C ARG A 4 -6.97 0.37 -3.89
N CYS A 5 -6.31 1.09 -4.77
CA CYS A 5 -4.93 1.03 -5.22
C CYS A 5 -4.99 1.65 -6.62
N MET A 6 -4.31 2.78 -6.81
CA MET A 6 -4.10 3.30 -8.16
C MET A 6 -3.38 2.23 -8.98
N ARG A 7 -3.86 1.96 -10.20
CA ARG A 7 -3.40 0.83 -11.02
C ARG A 7 -3.48 -0.54 -10.33
N GLY A 8 -4.45 -0.75 -9.45
CA GLY A 8 -4.68 -2.07 -8.85
C GLY A 8 -5.46 -3.08 -9.70
N GLY A 9 -5.92 -2.71 -10.91
CA GLY A 9 -6.57 -3.66 -11.83
C GLY A 9 -8.10 -3.73 -11.67
N LYS A 10 -8.71 -2.71 -11.03
CA LYS A 10 -10.16 -2.62 -10.82
C LYS A 10 -10.93 -2.76 -12.14
N THR A 11 -10.59 -1.95 -13.14
CA THR A 11 -11.22 -2.00 -14.48
C THR A 11 -11.09 -3.38 -15.12
N THR A 12 -9.91 -4.02 -15.03
CA THR A 12 -9.70 -5.38 -15.55
C THR A 12 -10.63 -6.40 -14.90
N VAL A 13 -10.81 -6.34 -13.58
CA VAL A 13 -11.76 -7.22 -12.87
C VAL A 13 -13.20 -6.95 -13.31
N LEU A 14 -13.59 -5.67 -13.44
CA LEU A 14 -14.95 -5.33 -13.86
C LEU A 14 -15.25 -5.82 -15.28
N LEU A 15 -14.28 -5.72 -16.20
CA LEU A 15 -14.40 -6.28 -17.56
C LEU A 15 -14.50 -7.80 -17.55
N TYR A 16 -13.67 -8.48 -16.75
CA TYR A 16 -13.77 -9.93 -16.59
C TYR A 16 -15.14 -10.36 -16.03
N VAL A 17 -15.67 -9.64 -15.04
CA VAL A 17 -17.01 -9.88 -14.50
C VAL A 17 -18.09 -9.64 -15.56
N PHE A 18 -17.94 -8.60 -16.37
CA PHE A 18 -18.85 -8.32 -17.49
C PHE A 18 -18.92 -9.51 -18.45
N ASP A 19 -17.77 -10.02 -18.91
CA ASP A 19 -17.70 -11.16 -19.85
C ASP A 19 -18.33 -12.42 -19.23
N ARG A 20 -18.00 -12.73 -17.97
CA ARG A 20 -18.57 -13.89 -17.25
C ARG A 20 -20.07 -13.80 -17.05
N LEU A 21 -20.61 -12.60 -16.83
CA LEU A 21 -22.05 -12.40 -16.72
C LEU A 21 -22.73 -12.65 -18.07
N GLN A 22 -22.12 -12.23 -19.18
CA GLN A 22 -22.64 -12.53 -20.52
C GLN A 22 -22.64 -14.03 -20.81
N GLU A 23 -21.56 -14.74 -20.48
CA GLU A 23 -21.47 -16.21 -20.61
C GLU A 23 -22.56 -16.94 -19.81
N GLN A 24 -22.97 -16.39 -18.67
CA GLN A 24 -24.03 -16.94 -17.82
C GLN A 24 -25.45 -16.50 -18.25
N GLY A 25 -25.59 -15.85 -19.40
CA GLY A 25 -26.88 -15.36 -19.91
C GLY A 25 -27.47 -14.18 -19.14
N LYS A 26 -26.68 -13.51 -18.28
CA LYS A 26 -27.09 -12.28 -17.59
C LYS A 26 -26.98 -11.09 -18.56
N LYS A 27 -27.58 -9.95 -18.17
CA LYS A 27 -27.61 -8.72 -18.98
C LYS A 27 -26.77 -7.62 -18.32
N PRO A 28 -25.42 -7.71 -18.38
CA PRO A 28 -24.58 -6.69 -17.78
C PRO A 28 -24.61 -5.40 -18.61
N VAL A 29 -24.61 -4.26 -17.92
CA VAL A 29 -24.51 -2.91 -18.49
C VAL A 29 -23.26 -2.28 -17.92
N PHE A 30 -22.26 -2.02 -18.76
CA PHE A 30 -20.98 -1.45 -18.33
C PHE A 30 -20.93 0.05 -18.61
N VAL A 31 -20.67 0.83 -17.56
CA VAL A 31 -20.45 2.27 -17.62
C VAL A 31 -19.10 2.56 -16.98
N SER A 32 -18.29 3.40 -17.61
CA SER A 32 -17.02 3.85 -17.05
C SER A 32 -16.92 5.36 -17.12
N PHE A 33 -16.45 5.96 -16.01
CA PHE A 33 -16.10 7.37 -15.90
C PHE A 33 -14.58 7.57 -15.91
N ASN A 34 -13.83 6.54 -16.30
CA ASN A 34 -12.40 6.64 -16.54
C ASN A 34 -12.15 7.29 -17.92
N GLY A 35 -11.09 8.08 -18.05
CA GLY A 35 -10.85 9.03 -19.17
C GLY A 35 -10.75 8.44 -20.59
N ASP A 36 -10.92 7.13 -20.75
CA ASP A 36 -10.84 6.41 -22.03
C ASP A 36 -12.23 6.14 -22.67
N VAL A 37 -13.34 6.57 -22.06
CA VAL A 37 -14.71 6.29 -22.57
C VAL A 37 -15.43 7.55 -23.05
N ALA A 38 -16.30 7.38 -24.06
CA ALA A 38 -16.92 8.40 -24.90
C ALA A 38 -17.95 9.34 -24.23
N ILE A 39 -17.95 9.46 -22.89
CA ILE A 39 -18.95 10.21 -22.13
C ILE A 39 -18.25 11.22 -21.23
N ASP A 40 -17.86 12.34 -21.83
CA ASP A 40 -17.38 13.49 -21.09
C ASP A 40 -18.53 14.11 -20.29
N LYS A 41 -18.22 14.66 -19.11
CA LYS A 41 -19.17 15.45 -18.33
C LYS A 41 -19.52 16.71 -19.13
N VAL A 42 -20.80 16.91 -19.42
CA VAL A 42 -21.24 18.15 -20.10
C VAL A 42 -21.24 19.29 -19.09
N ALA A 43 -20.80 20.48 -19.49
CA ALA A 43 -20.83 21.65 -18.62
C ALA A 43 -22.26 21.90 -18.07
N ASN A 44 -22.36 22.15 -16.77
CA ASN A 44 -23.62 22.36 -16.04
C ASN A 44 -24.59 21.14 -16.00
N GLU A 45 -24.14 19.94 -16.39
CA GLU A 45 -24.93 18.72 -16.25
C GLU A 45 -24.89 18.21 -14.79
N LYS A 46 -26.07 17.97 -14.22
CA LYS A 46 -26.20 17.36 -12.89
C LYS A 46 -25.64 15.93 -12.90
N PRO A 47 -24.99 15.45 -11.81
CA PRO A 47 -24.41 14.11 -11.74
C PRO A 47 -25.36 12.96 -12.12
N LEU A 48 -26.63 13.02 -11.69
CA LEU A 48 -27.64 12.00 -12.05
C LEU A 48 -27.94 11.99 -13.55
N ALA A 49 -28.04 13.16 -14.19
CA ALA A 49 -28.26 13.24 -15.63
C ALA A 49 -27.08 12.63 -16.41
N THR A 50 -25.85 12.89 -15.96
CA THR A 50 -24.64 12.26 -16.52
C THR A 50 -24.70 10.73 -16.41
N LEU A 51 -25.10 10.20 -15.24
CA LEU A 51 -25.25 8.75 -15.03
C LEU A 51 -26.32 8.16 -15.95
N LEU A 52 -27.51 8.77 -16.02
CA LEU A 52 -28.61 8.29 -16.85
C LEU A 52 -28.22 8.26 -18.33
N ARG A 53 -27.56 9.32 -18.81
CA ARG A 53 -27.00 9.39 -20.16
C ARG A 53 -25.97 8.27 -20.38
N ALA A 54 -25.10 8.01 -19.41
CA ALA A 54 -24.10 6.97 -19.52
C ALA A 54 -24.69 5.56 -19.63
N ILE A 55 -25.72 5.26 -18.82
CA ILE A 55 -26.46 4.01 -18.89
C ILE A 55 -27.17 3.88 -20.24
N ALA A 56 -27.82 4.95 -20.70
CA ALA A 56 -28.52 4.94 -21.99
C ALA A 56 -27.56 4.65 -23.15
N VAL A 57 -26.39 5.30 -23.18
CA VAL A 57 -25.36 5.04 -24.21
C VAL A 57 -24.87 3.60 -24.17
N ALA A 58 -24.63 3.04 -22.97
CA ALA A 58 -24.20 1.66 -22.80
C ALA A 58 -25.24 0.63 -23.28
N LEU A 59 -26.52 1.02 -23.29
CA LEU A 59 -27.64 0.20 -23.77
C LEU A 59 -27.90 0.34 -25.28
N MET A 60 -27.28 1.31 -25.96
CA MET A 60 -27.45 1.53 -27.39
C MET A 60 -26.56 0.60 -28.23
N ASN A 61 -27.02 0.26 -29.43
CA ASN A 61 -26.24 -0.52 -30.40
C ASN A 61 -24.98 0.25 -30.83
N GLN A 62 -23.86 -0.46 -31.08
CA GLN A 62 -22.56 0.12 -31.44
C GLN A 62 -22.62 1.10 -32.64
N LYS A 63 -23.47 0.85 -33.64
CA LYS A 63 -23.66 1.75 -34.79
C LYS A 63 -24.15 3.15 -34.40
N SER A 64 -24.80 3.29 -33.24
CA SER A 64 -25.39 4.53 -32.74
C SER A 64 -24.48 5.30 -31.77
N GLN A 65 -23.30 4.77 -31.44
CA GLN A 65 -22.36 5.35 -30.47
C GLN A 65 -21.32 6.32 -31.10
N ARG A 66 -21.68 7.01 -32.20
CA ARG A 66 -20.80 8.06 -32.77
C ARG A 66 -20.68 9.24 -31.79
N ARG A 67 -19.45 9.66 -31.47
CA ARG A 67 -19.11 10.70 -30.47
C ARG A 67 -19.97 11.96 -30.55
N GLU A 68 -20.27 12.44 -31.76
CA GLU A 68 -21.07 13.65 -32.01
C GLU A 68 -22.53 13.56 -31.52
N ASN A 69 -23.09 12.35 -31.44
CA ASN A 69 -24.46 12.12 -30.97
C ASN A 69 -24.53 11.90 -29.45
N LEU A 70 -23.43 11.52 -28.81
CA LEU A 70 -23.38 11.12 -27.40
C LEU A 70 -23.50 12.31 -26.43
N SER A 71 -23.02 13.49 -26.82
CA SER A 71 -23.11 14.73 -26.02
C SER A 71 -24.52 15.33 -26.02
N ARG A 72 -25.33 15.02 -27.05
CA ARG A 72 -26.70 15.50 -27.24
C ARG A 72 -27.76 14.56 -26.67
N LEU A 73 -27.39 13.31 -26.38
CA LEU A 73 -28.32 12.36 -25.78
C LEU A 73 -28.83 12.91 -24.43
N ARG A 74 -30.13 12.85 -24.23
CA ARG A 74 -30.78 13.13 -22.95
C ARG A 74 -31.62 11.92 -22.59
N CYS A 75 -31.45 11.41 -21.38
CA CYS A 75 -32.24 10.30 -20.86
C CYS A 75 -32.88 10.76 -19.55
N SER A 76 -34.21 10.72 -19.48
CA SER A 76 -34.91 10.93 -18.22
C SER A 76 -34.89 9.67 -17.37
N GLU A 77 -35.15 9.82 -16.08
CA GLU A 77 -35.25 8.69 -15.16
C GLU A 77 -36.42 7.77 -15.54
N GLU A 78 -37.55 8.35 -15.95
CA GLU A 78 -38.77 7.65 -16.36
C GLU A 78 -38.53 6.78 -17.60
N ALA A 79 -37.78 7.28 -18.58
CA ALA A 79 -37.46 6.54 -19.79
C ALA A 79 -36.60 5.31 -19.47
N LEU A 80 -35.59 5.47 -18.61
CA LEU A 80 -34.74 4.35 -18.20
C LEU A 80 -35.52 3.34 -17.34
N LYS A 81 -36.37 3.82 -16.42
CA LYS A 81 -37.28 2.97 -15.63
C LYS A 81 -38.17 2.12 -16.51
N ALA A 82 -38.85 2.74 -17.49
CA ALA A 82 -39.72 2.05 -18.43
C ALA A 82 -38.94 0.97 -19.21
N TYR A 83 -37.74 1.30 -19.69
CA TYR A 83 -36.88 0.34 -20.38
C TYR A 83 -36.47 -0.86 -19.50
N LEU A 84 -36.25 -0.63 -18.20
CA LEU A 84 -35.78 -1.65 -17.26
C LEU A 84 -36.92 -2.39 -16.52
N GLN A 85 -38.18 -2.04 -16.76
CA GLN A 85 -39.31 -2.57 -15.98
C GLN A 85 -39.47 -4.08 -16.16
N ASP A 86 -39.44 -4.56 -17.41
CA ASP A 86 -39.66 -5.97 -17.74
C ASP A 86 -38.35 -6.77 -17.87
N LYS A 87 -37.21 -6.17 -17.52
CA LYS A 87 -35.90 -6.82 -17.59
C LYS A 87 -35.50 -7.40 -16.25
N THR A 88 -35.39 -8.73 -16.21
CA THR A 88 -34.73 -9.48 -15.13
C THR A 88 -33.26 -9.72 -15.47
N ASP A 89 -32.47 -10.02 -14.44
CA ASP A 89 -31.04 -10.35 -14.53
C ASP A 89 -30.16 -9.23 -15.10
N VAL A 90 -30.53 -7.98 -14.82
CA VAL A 90 -29.76 -6.80 -15.20
C VAL A 90 -28.70 -6.52 -14.15
N VAL A 91 -27.44 -6.42 -14.58
CA VAL A 91 -26.31 -6.08 -13.69
C VAL A 91 -25.69 -4.78 -14.16
N LEU A 92 -25.87 -3.69 -13.41
CA LEU A 92 -25.20 -2.44 -13.69
C LEU A 92 -23.79 -2.47 -13.10
N ILE A 93 -22.79 -2.28 -13.95
CA ILE A 93 -21.38 -2.24 -13.60
C ILE A 93 -20.86 -0.82 -13.84
N ILE A 94 -20.38 -0.16 -12.79
CA ILE A 94 -19.86 1.22 -12.85
C ILE A 94 -18.39 1.26 -12.47
N ASP A 95 -17.53 1.67 -13.39
CA ASP A 95 -16.13 1.96 -13.11
C ASP A 95 -15.92 3.42 -12.71
N GLU A 96 -15.21 3.64 -11.59
CA GLU A 96 -14.82 4.93 -11.01
C GLU A 96 -16.04 5.79 -10.58
N LEU A 97 -16.97 5.19 -9.81
CA LEU A 97 -18.20 5.85 -9.35
C LEU A 97 -17.94 7.14 -8.52
N ASN A 98 -16.78 7.23 -7.86
CA ASN A 98 -16.34 8.44 -7.15
C ASN A 98 -16.13 9.67 -8.05
N VAL A 99 -16.01 9.50 -9.37
CA VAL A 99 -15.95 10.63 -10.30
C VAL A 99 -17.29 11.38 -10.32
N LEU A 100 -18.41 10.66 -10.17
CA LEU A 100 -19.75 11.24 -10.06
C LEU A 100 -20.09 11.63 -8.61
N LEU A 101 -19.80 10.74 -7.68
CA LEU A 101 -20.02 10.95 -6.26
C LEU A 101 -18.83 11.74 -5.72
N GLN A 102 -18.79 13.06 -5.94
CA GLN A 102 -17.84 13.96 -5.28
C GLN A 102 -18.42 14.37 -3.92
N PRO A 103 -18.26 13.57 -2.84
CA PRO A 103 -19.05 13.74 -1.62
C PRO A 103 -18.62 15.00 -0.84
N SER A 104 -17.45 15.55 -1.18
CA SER A 104 -16.87 16.75 -0.60
C SER A 104 -17.27 18.06 -1.30
N ALA A 105 -18.04 18.00 -2.40
CA ALA A 105 -18.29 19.17 -3.25
C ALA A 105 -19.73 19.74 -3.15
N THR A 106 -20.78 18.90 -3.09
CA THR A 106 -22.19 19.34 -3.18
C THR A 106 -23.15 18.26 -2.67
N ASP A 107 -24.36 18.59 -2.19
CA ASP A 107 -25.40 17.62 -1.79
C ASP A 107 -26.00 16.80 -2.97
N ASP A 108 -25.74 17.22 -4.21
CA ASP A 108 -26.27 16.62 -5.45
C ASP A 108 -25.91 15.12 -5.66
N TYR A 109 -24.96 14.56 -4.89
CA TYR A 109 -24.62 13.13 -4.99
C TYR A 109 -25.68 12.23 -4.36
N ALA A 110 -26.48 12.74 -3.41
CA ALA A 110 -27.49 11.95 -2.71
C ALA A 110 -28.55 11.41 -3.69
N GLU A 111 -28.87 12.19 -4.73
CA GLU A 111 -29.80 11.80 -5.80
C GLU A 111 -29.25 10.60 -6.61
N VAL A 112 -27.95 10.60 -6.93
CA VAL A 112 -27.29 9.49 -7.65
C VAL A 112 -27.34 8.21 -6.82
N GLY A 113 -26.96 8.31 -5.54
CA GLY A 113 -26.97 7.18 -4.62
C GLY A 113 -28.37 6.59 -4.48
N ALA A 114 -29.36 7.45 -4.21
CA ALA A 114 -30.76 7.05 -4.05
C ALA A 114 -31.32 6.40 -5.31
N PHE A 115 -30.99 6.93 -6.50
CA PHE A 115 -31.38 6.33 -7.78
C PHE A 115 -30.78 4.93 -7.96
N LEU A 116 -29.46 4.79 -7.79
CA LEU A 116 -28.75 3.51 -7.93
C LEU A 116 -29.32 2.45 -6.99
N ARG A 117 -29.60 2.84 -5.73
CA ARG A 117 -30.23 1.96 -4.76
C ARG A 117 -31.63 1.55 -5.19
N ARG A 118 -32.51 2.52 -5.44
CA ARG A 118 -33.91 2.28 -5.78
C ARG A 118 -34.07 1.43 -7.04
N GLU A 119 -33.25 1.66 -8.06
CA GLU A 119 -33.47 1.06 -9.38
C GLU A 119 -32.65 -0.21 -9.65
N PHE A 120 -31.48 -0.37 -9.03
CA PHE A 120 -30.58 -1.50 -9.29
C PHE A 120 -30.26 -2.36 -8.08
N LEU A 121 -30.52 -1.88 -6.86
CA LEU A 121 -30.24 -2.65 -5.65
C LEU A 121 -31.50 -3.16 -4.97
N ASP A 122 -32.49 -2.31 -4.71
CA ASP A 122 -33.68 -2.67 -3.94
C ASP A 122 -34.68 -3.49 -4.77
N ARG A 123 -34.64 -3.40 -6.11
CA ARG A 123 -35.48 -4.20 -7.02
C ARG A 123 -34.97 -5.64 -7.18
N ALA A 124 -35.90 -6.60 -7.20
CA ALA A 124 -35.59 -8.00 -7.44
C ALA A 124 -35.04 -8.23 -8.87
N GLY A 125 -34.11 -9.18 -9.01
CA GLY A 125 -33.50 -9.52 -10.30
C GLY A 125 -32.57 -8.45 -10.89
N LYS A 126 -32.17 -7.45 -10.09
CA LYS A 126 -31.23 -6.41 -10.47
C LYS A 126 -30.07 -6.36 -9.49
N HIS A 127 -28.90 -6.03 -10.03
CA HIS A 127 -27.65 -6.01 -9.27
C HIS A 127 -26.82 -4.78 -9.63
N LEU A 128 -26.02 -4.33 -8.68
CA LEU A 128 -25.11 -3.20 -8.82
C LEU A 128 -23.70 -3.61 -8.41
N ILE A 129 -22.73 -3.39 -9.30
CA ILE A 129 -21.30 -3.59 -9.08
C ILE A 129 -20.62 -2.27 -9.39
N PHE A 130 -19.73 -1.80 -8.53
CA PHE A 130 -18.95 -0.59 -8.82
C PHE A 130 -17.54 -0.64 -8.24
N SER A 131 -16.63 0.11 -8.87
CA SER A 131 -15.34 0.49 -8.31
C SER A 131 -15.41 1.92 -7.75
N THR A 132 -14.66 2.18 -6.68
CA THR A 132 -14.58 3.51 -6.06
C THR A 132 -13.28 3.66 -5.27
N HIS A 133 -12.78 4.89 -5.15
CA HIS A 133 -11.71 5.24 -4.21
C HIS A 133 -12.21 5.74 -2.86
N VAL A 134 -13.51 5.97 -2.68
CA VAL A 134 -14.11 6.52 -1.45
C VAL A 134 -14.33 5.43 -0.39
N PRO A 135 -14.25 5.79 0.90
CA PRO A 135 -14.81 5.07 2.03
C PRO A 135 -16.03 4.19 1.81
N SER A 136 -16.04 2.86 1.97
CA SER A 136 -17.34 2.19 2.22
C SER A 136 -17.47 1.61 3.62
N SER A 137 -16.47 1.81 4.48
CA SER A 137 -16.48 1.36 5.87
C SER A 137 -17.55 2.07 6.72
N ALA A 138 -18.03 3.22 6.27
CA ALA A 138 -19.20 3.90 6.81
C ALA A 138 -20.55 3.37 6.28
N GLY A 139 -20.54 2.26 5.54
CA GLY A 139 -21.73 1.53 5.10
C GLY A 139 -22.23 1.95 3.72
N LEU A 140 -22.89 1.01 3.04
CA LEU A 140 -23.50 1.23 1.73
C LEU A 140 -24.51 2.39 1.76
N ASP A 141 -25.14 2.61 2.92
CA ASP A 141 -26.11 3.68 3.17
C ASP A 141 -25.50 5.08 3.09
N GLN A 142 -24.21 5.24 3.40
CA GLN A 142 -23.57 6.55 3.26
C GLN A 142 -23.34 6.90 1.78
N LEU A 143 -23.07 5.89 0.95
CA LEU A 143 -22.74 6.08 -0.46
C LEU A 143 -24.00 6.07 -1.35
N LEU A 144 -25.02 5.29 -0.97
CA LEU A 144 -26.22 5.04 -1.77
C LEU A 144 -27.54 5.47 -1.08
N GLY A 145 -27.48 6.08 0.11
CA GLY A 145 -28.65 6.46 0.91
C GLY A 145 -29.28 5.27 1.66
N LYS A 146 -30.16 5.53 2.63
CA LYS A 146 -30.87 4.48 3.41
C LYS A 146 -31.87 3.72 2.53
N GLY A 147 -31.93 2.40 2.68
CA GLY A 147 -32.84 1.55 1.90
C GLY A 147 -34.21 1.36 2.51
N GLY A 148 -35.14 0.83 1.70
CA GLY A 148 -36.52 0.50 2.10
C GLY A 148 -36.67 -0.75 2.97
N GLY A 149 -35.69 -1.09 3.80
CA GLY A 149 -35.79 -2.19 4.78
C GLY A 149 -35.04 -3.50 4.46
N SER A 150 -34.21 -3.57 3.40
CA SER A 150 -33.32 -4.73 3.17
C SER A 150 -31.91 -4.50 3.74
N SER A 151 -31.43 -5.45 4.55
CA SER A 151 -30.11 -5.46 5.19
C SER A 151 -29.01 -5.90 4.21
N ARG A 152 -28.88 -5.21 3.07
CA ARG A 152 -27.87 -5.55 2.06
C ARG A 152 -26.50 -5.04 2.49
N GLU A 153 -25.53 -5.92 2.51
CA GLU A 153 -24.14 -5.59 2.86
C GLU A 153 -23.28 -5.30 1.63
N ALA A 154 -22.33 -4.38 1.80
CA ALA A 154 -21.29 -4.15 0.81
C ALA A 154 -20.18 -5.20 1.00
N VAL A 155 -20.02 -6.11 0.04
CA VAL A 155 -18.86 -7.03 0.02
C VAL A 155 -17.68 -6.31 -0.63
N ALA A 156 -16.61 -6.10 0.14
CA ALA A 156 -15.32 -5.68 -0.38
C ALA A 156 -14.58 -6.90 -0.95
N VAL A 157 -14.06 -6.78 -2.16
CA VAL A 157 -13.26 -7.81 -2.81
C VAL A 157 -11.81 -7.35 -2.83
N ALA A 158 -10.90 -8.25 -2.47
CA ALA A 158 -9.46 -7.99 -2.50
C ALA A 158 -8.98 -7.69 -3.92
N MET A 159 -7.88 -6.93 -4.02
CA MET A 159 -7.28 -6.60 -5.30
C MET A 159 -6.69 -7.85 -5.98
N PRO A 160 -6.68 -7.91 -7.33
CA PRO A 160 -5.99 -8.96 -8.05
C PRO A 160 -4.52 -9.03 -7.66
N ARG A 161 -4.09 -10.22 -7.23
CA ARG A 161 -2.69 -10.52 -6.93
C ARG A 161 -2.28 -11.80 -7.63
N SER A 162 -1.03 -11.86 -8.06
CA SER A 162 -0.45 -13.08 -8.60
C SER A 162 0.91 -13.31 -7.98
N THR A 163 1.06 -14.39 -7.22
CA THR A 163 2.37 -14.89 -6.77
C THR A 163 3.01 -15.80 -7.81
N GLN A 164 2.32 -16.09 -8.91
CA GLN A 164 2.83 -16.92 -10.01
C GLN A 164 3.81 -16.09 -10.84
N MET A 165 5.09 -16.12 -10.46
CA MET A 165 6.15 -15.39 -11.16
C MET A 165 6.21 -15.67 -12.67
N PRO A 166 6.02 -16.91 -13.17
CA PRO A 166 5.95 -17.14 -14.61
C PRO A 166 4.83 -16.35 -15.29
N ALA A 167 3.65 -16.27 -14.68
CA ALA A 167 2.53 -15.51 -15.22
C ALA A 167 2.83 -14.00 -15.23
N LEU A 168 3.44 -13.47 -14.17
CA LEU A 168 3.84 -12.06 -14.10
C LEU A 168 4.91 -11.70 -15.15
N ARG A 169 5.90 -12.57 -15.34
CA ARG A 169 6.98 -12.38 -16.32
C ARG A 169 6.49 -12.48 -17.76
N ASN A 170 5.44 -13.25 -18.01
CA ASN A 170 4.85 -13.44 -19.33
C ASN A 170 3.76 -12.41 -19.67
N MET A 171 3.50 -11.41 -18.81
CA MET A 171 2.53 -10.36 -19.13
C MET A 171 2.97 -9.49 -20.31
N ASP A 172 4.29 -9.25 -20.44
CA ASP A 172 4.92 -8.47 -21.50
C ASP A 172 6.43 -8.78 -21.54
N ASN A 173 7.09 -8.53 -22.68
CA ASN A 173 8.54 -8.71 -22.81
C ASN A 173 9.34 -7.88 -21.80
N GLU A 174 8.88 -6.66 -21.49
CA GLU A 174 9.52 -5.79 -20.47
C GLU A 174 9.37 -6.34 -19.04
N CYS A 175 8.42 -7.25 -18.80
CA CYS A 175 8.23 -7.90 -17.51
C CYS A 175 9.08 -9.17 -17.33
N SER A 176 9.75 -9.66 -18.38
CA SER A 176 10.47 -10.95 -18.37
C SER A 176 11.56 -11.02 -17.29
N GLY A 177 12.23 -9.90 -17.02
CA GLY A 177 13.28 -9.76 -16.01
C GLY A 177 12.79 -9.54 -14.57
N LEU A 178 11.48 -9.56 -14.32
CA LEU A 178 10.91 -9.24 -13.00
C LEU A 178 11.43 -10.20 -11.92
N THR A 179 12.06 -9.66 -10.88
CA THR A 179 12.50 -10.44 -9.72
C THR A 179 11.39 -10.58 -8.67
N ILE A 180 11.51 -11.56 -7.76
CA ILE A 180 10.50 -11.77 -6.71
C ILE A 180 10.39 -10.52 -5.83
N CYS A 181 11.51 -9.91 -5.44
CA CYS A 181 11.48 -8.72 -4.60
C CYS A 181 10.90 -7.50 -5.33
N GLN A 182 11.13 -7.35 -6.65
CA GLN A 182 10.39 -6.34 -7.43
C GLN A 182 8.88 -6.61 -7.42
N ALA A 183 8.45 -7.86 -7.57
CA ALA A 183 7.04 -8.21 -7.49
C ALA A 183 6.45 -7.87 -6.09
N VAL A 184 7.16 -8.20 -5.01
CA VAL A 184 6.82 -7.81 -3.62
C VAL A 184 6.71 -6.29 -3.47
N PHE A 185 7.68 -5.53 -4.01
CA PHE A 185 7.72 -4.07 -3.92
C PHE A 185 6.46 -3.43 -4.53
N TYR A 186 5.94 -4.02 -5.61
CA TYR A 186 4.68 -3.63 -6.24
C TYR A 186 3.45 -4.41 -5.70
N GLY A 187 3.58 -5.10 -4.57
CA GLY A 187 2.47 -5.78 -3.88
C GLY A 187 1.96 -7.06 -4.56
N PHE A 188 2.67 -7.61 -5.54
CA PHE A 188 2.21 -8.67 -6.45
C PHE A 188 0.98 -8.27 -7.28
N ILE A 189 0.77 -6.96 -7.50
CA ILE A 189 -0.37 -6.43 -8.25
C ILE A 189 -0.02 -6.40 -9.74
N PRO A 190 -0.63 -7.28 -10.58
CA PRO A 190 -0.20 -7.44 -11.97
C PRO A 190 -0.28 -6.14 -12.78
N SER A 191 -1.36 -5.38 -12.62
CA SER A 191 -1.56 -4.12 -13.34
C SER A 191 -0.60 -3.01 -12.92
N LEU A 192 -0.16 -2.97 -11.66
CA LEU A 192 0.83 -2.00 -11.20
C LEU A 192 2.21 -2.36 -11.75
N ILE A 193 2.58 -3.64 -11.65
CA ILE A 193 3.81 -4.19 -12.24
C ILE A 193 3.85 -3.86 -13.74
N TYR A 194 2.79 -4.21 -14.47
CA TYR A 194 2.69 -3.96 -15.91
C TYR A 194 2.83 -2.47 -16.22
N SER A 195 2.14 -1.57 -15.49
CA SER A 195 2.25 -0.12 -15.72
C SER A 195 3.66 0.39 -15.49
N VAL A 196 4.35 -0.04 -14.44
CA VAL A 196 5.72 0.42 -14.16
C VAL A 196 6.70 -0.10 -15.21
N GLN A 197 6.57 -1.36 -15.61
CA GLN A 197 7.53 -1.99 -16.55
C GLN A 197 7.32 -1.52 -17.99
N THR A 198 6.07 -1.39 -18.46
CA THR A 198 5.78 -1.13 -19.88
C THR A 198 5.45 0.33 -20.20
N GLN A 199 4.99 1.12 -19.21
CA GLN A 199 4.53 2.49 -19.42
C GLN A 199 5.52 3.53 -18.86
N LYS A 200 6.83 3.27 -18.96
CA LYS A 200 7.90 4.08 -18.36
C LYS A 200 7.81 5.59 -18.63
N THR A 201 7.25 6.00 -19.78
CA THR A 201 7.11 7.41 -20.17
C THR A 201 5.82 8.08 -19.71
N SER A 202 4.74 7.31 -19.48
CA SER A 202 3.41 7.83 -19.17
C SER A 202 2.91 7.49 -17.76
N PHE A 203 3.61 6.60 -17.06
CA PHE A 203 3.32 6.22 -15.69
C PHE A 203 4.46 6.61 -14.75
N SER A 204 4.12 7.42 -13.74
CA SER A 204 5.02 7.75 -12.63
C SER A 204 4.29 7.53 -11.31
N ILE A 205 4.89 6.76 -10.41
CA ILE A 205 4.38 6.58 -9.04
C ILE A 205 4.28 7.93 -8.33
N GLN A 206 5.32 8.76 -8.44
CA GLN A 206 5.35 10.10 -7.87
C GLN A 206 4.26 10.99 -8.47
N GLY A 207 4.08 10.97 -9.79
CA GLY A 207 3.04 11.75 -10.46
C GLY A 207 1.62 11.33 -10.01
N ARG A 208 1.41 10.04 -9.75
CA ARG A 208 0.15 9.55 -9.17
C ARG A 208 -0.05 9.99 -7.73
N PHE A 209 1.00 9.99 -6.91
CA PHE A 209 0.95 10.51 -5.55
C PHE A 209 0.62 12.01 -5.53
N GLN A 210 1.27 12.81 -6.38
CA GLN A 210 1.05 14.26 -6.49
C GLN A 210 -0.37 14.64 -6.94
N ALA A 211 -1.07 13.74 -7.64
CA ALA A 211 -2.45 13.94 -8.04
C ALA A 211 -3.46 13.76 -6.88
N ILE A 212 -3.02 13.26 -5.72
CA ILE A 212 -3.86 13.11 -4.53
C ILE A 212 -3.99 14.47 -3.86
N SER A 213 -5.22 14.86 -3.52
CA SER A 213 -5.49 16.02 -2.65
C SER A 213 -5.07 15.68 -1.22
N ALA A 214 -3.77 15.83 -0.94
CA ALA A 214 -3.19 15.55 0.36
C ALA A 214 -3.72 16.54 1.43
N PRO A 215 -3.97 16.07 2.66
CA PRO A 215 -4.33 16.95 3.77
C PRO A 215 -3.12 17.79 4.20
N THR A 216 -3.34 18.76 5.09
CA THR A 216 -2.24 19.39 5.82
C THR A 216 -1.54 18.35 6.68
N LEU A 217 -0.20 18.33 6.64
CA LEU A 217 0.61 17.44 7.46
C LEU A 217 0.48 17.81 8.94
N ASP A 218 0.17 16.82 9.78
CA ASP A 218 0.23 16.92 11.22
C ASP A 218 0.77 15.62 11.84
N ALA A 219 1.09 15.65 13.14
CA ALA A 219 1.59 14.49 13.87
C ALA A 219 0.58 13.32 13.91
N GLY A 220 -0.72 13.59 13.72
CA GLY A 220 -1.78 12.60 13.63
C GLY A 220 -1.70 11.77 12.36
N VAL A 221 -1.38 12.38 11.21
CA VAL A 221 -1.18 11.67 9.94
C VAL A 221 -0.01 10.70 10.03
N THR A 222 1.14 11.14 10.56
CA THR A 222 2.32 10.29 10.79
C THR A 222 1.99 9.11 11.71
N LYS A 223 1.30 9.39 12.82
CA LYS A 223 0.86 8.35 13.77
C LYS A 223 -0.08 7.33 13.14
N ASP A 224 -1.06 7.80 12.36
CA ASP A 224 -2.00 6.91 11.69
C ASP A 224 -1.31 6.05 10.64
N PHE A 225 -0.44 6.65 9.81
CA PHE A 225 0.36 5.92 8.83
C PHE A 225 1.16 4.79 9.49
N LEU A 226 1.94 5.09 10.53
CA LEU A 226 2.76 4.09 11.23
C LEU A 226 1.90 3.01 11.89
N THR A 227 0.74 3.39 12.45
CA THR A 227 -0.19 2.44 13.06
C THR A 227 -0.73 1.46 12.02
N GLU A 228 -1.24 1.96 10.90
CA GLU A 228 -1.75 1.12 9.82
C GLU A 228 -0.65 0.28 9.17
N PHE A 229 0.52 0.88 8.93
CA PHE A 229 1.65 0.23 8.29
C PHE A 229 2.06 -1.05 9.03
N PHE A 230 2.17 -0.96 10.36
CA PHE A 230 2.62 -2.07 11.20
C PHE A 230 1.50 -3.00 11.66
N THR A 231 0.34 -2.48 12.04
CA THR A 231 -0.75 -3.32 12.58
C THR A 231 -1.64 -3.93 11.50
N GLY A 232 -1.66 -3.34 10.31
CA GLY A 232 -2.57 -3.71 9.24
C GLY A 232 -4.03 -3.41 9.55
N ARG A 233 -4.30 -2.65 10.61
CA ARG A 233 -5.65 -2.27 11.03
C ARG A 233 -5.92 -0.86 10.62
N ARG A 234 -7.04 -0.67 9.95
CA ARG A 234 -7.47 0.61 9.42
C ARG A 234 -7.79 1.61 10.54
N CYS A 235 -7.27 2.82 10.42
CA CYS A 235 -7.66 3.97 11.25
C CYS A 235 -9.05 4.49 10.82
N GLY A 236 -9.82 5.03 11.77
CA GLY A 236 -11.23 5.41 11.54
C GLY A 236 -11.49 6.29 10.30
N ASP A 237 -12.70 6.22 9.75
CA ASP A 237 -13.00 6.80 8.42
C ASP A 237 -12.96 8.32 8.33
N LYS A 238 -12.96 9.02 9.46
CA LYS A 238 -12.91 10.49 9.51
C LYS A 238 -11.48 11.02 9.62
N ARG A 239 -10.46 10.15 9.57
CA ARG A 239 -9.06 10.53 9.76
C ARG A 239 -8.47 11.09 8.46
N ALA A 240 -7.61 12.11 8.57
CA ALA A 240 -6.99 12.76 7.41
C ALA A 240 -6.19 11.78 6.52
N ILE A 241 -5.61 10.73 7.11
CA ILE A 241 -4.89 9.67 6.40
C ILE A 241 -5.75 8.98 5.31
N ARG A 242 -7.09 9.07 5.35
CA ARG A 242 -7.97 8.49 4.33
C ARG A 242 -7.80 9.13 2.94
N ALA A 243 -7.25 10.34 2.86
CA ALA A 243 -6.88 10.94 1.57
C ALA A 243 -5.92 10.04 0.76
N PHE A 244 -5.12 9.21 1.44
CA PHE A 244 -4.12 8.34 0.84
C PHE A 244 -4.61 6.90 0.62
N ASP A 245 -5.89 6.61 0.83
CA ASP A 245 -6.41 5.24 0.71
C ASP A 245 -6.16 4.63 -0.68
N ALA A 246 -6.02 5.46 -1.72
CA ALA A 246 -5.69 5.03 -3.08
C ALA A 246 -4.26 4.44 -3.22
N LEU A 247 -3.43 4.50 -2.18
CA LEU A 247 -2.07 3.96 -2.12
C LEU A 247 -1.98 2.62 -1.36
N THR A 248 -3.12 2.15 -0.85
CA THR A 248 -3.21 0.98 0.03
C THR A 248 -4.07 -0.10 -0.60
N GLU A 249 -3.90 -1.35 -0.18
CA GLU A 249 -4.84 -2.45 -0.45
C GLU A 249 -5.66 -2.79 0.80
N CYS A 250 -6.82 -3.43 0.60
CA CYS A 250 -7.72 -3.89 1.66
C CYS A 250 -7.88 -5.41 1.57
N PRO A 251 -7.08 -6.21 2.31
CA PRO A 251 -7.13 -7.67 2.24
C PRO A 251 -8.43 -8.25 2.84
N GLY A 252 -9.03 -7.55 3.80
CA GLY A 252 -10.22 -7.98 4.53
C GLY A 252 -10.93 -6.81 5.21
N LYS A 253 -12.11 -7.07 5.80
CA LYS A 253 -12.92 -6.02 6.46
C LYS A 253 -12.14 -5.41 7.64
N GLY A 254 -11.87 -4.11 7.55
CA GLY A 254 -11.12 -3.38 8.58
C GLY A 254 -9.59 -3.55 8.49
N GLU A 255 -9.12 -4.31 7.51
CA GLU A 255 -7.69 -4.49 7.24
C GLU A 255 -7.21 -3.50 6.19
N ILE A 256 -5.93 -3.15 6.27
CA ILE A 256 -5.25 -2.26 5.32
C ILE A 256 -3.79 -2.66 5.20
N ARG A 257 -3.22 -2.53 4.00
CA ARG A 257 -1.78 -2.68 3.78
C ARG A 257 -1.27 -1.61 2.86
N TRP A 258 -0.13 -1.02 3.20
CA TRP A 258 0.54 -0.04 2.38
C TRP A 258 1.41 -0.73 1.34
N ILE A 259 1.27 -0.34 0.09
CA ILE A 259 2.08 -0.90 -1.00
C ILE A 259 3.43 -0.19 -1.00
N LEU A 260 4.51 -0.96 -0.89
CA LEU A 260 5.87 -0.45 -0.68
C LEU A 260 6.31 0.57 -1.74
N ALA A 261 5.90 0.35 -3.00
CA ALA A 261 6.13 1.29 -4.09
C ALA A 261 5.61 2.71 -3.81
N TYR A 262 4.51 2.87 -3.08
CA TYR A 262 3.95 4.18 -2.71
C TYR A 262 4.45 4.69 -1.35
N VAL A 263 5.07 3.83 -0.55
CA VAL A 263 5.57 4.18 0.79
C VAL A 263 6.67 5.23 0.70
N GLY A 264 7.57 5.17 -0.29
CA GLY A 264 8.60 6.20 -0.50
C GLY A 264 7.99 7.60 -0.62
N CYS A 265 7.00 7.78 -1.51
CA CYS A 265 6.29 9.05 -1.64
C CYS A 265 5.58 9.49 -0.36
N MET A 266 4.99 8.55 0.38
CA MET A 266 4.38 8.83 1.68
C MET A 266 5.42 9.34 2.69
N LEU A 267 6.60 8.71 2.75
CA LEU A 267 7.69 9.14 3.62
C LEU A 267 8.21 10.52 3.25
N SER A 268 8.35 10.83 1.97
CA SER A 268 8.69 12.18 1.53
C SER A 268 7.64 13.21 1.96
N TYR A 269 6.35 12.88 1.88
CA TYR A 269 5.27 13.76 2.35
C TYR A 269 5.29 13.94 3.88
N LEU A 270 5.69 12.91 4.64
CA LEU A 270 5.84 12.96 6.09
C LEU A 270 7.16 13.63 6.56
N GLU A 271 7.89 14.30 5.66
CA GLU A 271 9.18 14.93 5.93
C GLU A 271 10.28 13.94 6.38
N LEU A 272 10.19 12.68 5.93
CA LEU A 272 11.17 11.61 6.16
C LEU A 272 11.95 11.31 4.86
N GLY A 273 12.54 12.36 4.27
CA GLY A 273 13.16 12.31 2.94
C GLY A 273 14.29 11.28 2.81
N GLU A 274 15.11 11.12 3.83
CA GLU A 274 16.19 10.11 3.86
C GLU A 274 15.63 8.68 3.73
N LEU A 275 14.49 8.40 4.37
CA LEU A 275 13.84 7.10 4.27
C LEU A 275 13.16 6.88 2.93
N SER A 276 12.62 7.94 2.32
CA SER A 276 12.10 7.87 0.95
C SER A 276 13.18 7.35 -0.02
N GLN A 277 14.39 7.90 0.08
CA GLN A 277 15.51 7.48 -0.76
C GLN A 277 15.89 6.01 -0.53
N TRP A 278 15.87 5.53 0.73
CA TRP A 278 16.15 4.11 1.02
C TRP A 278 15.09 3.19 0.42
N VAL A 279 13.81 3.59 0.39
CA VAL A 279 12.74 2.81 -0.25
C VAL A 279 12.94 2.77 -1.77
N GLU A 280 13.32 3.89 -2.39
CA GLU A 280 13.56 4.00 -3.83
C GLU A 280 14.75 3.15 -4.33
N GLU A 281 15.69 2.81 -3.45
CA GLU A 281 16.83 1.93 -3.77
C GLU A 281 16.42 0.44 -3.91
N ILE A 282 15.31 0.00 -3.29
CA ILE A 282 14.93 -1.43 -3.25
C ILE A 282 14.83 -2.05 -4.66
N PRO A 283 14.12 -1.46 -5.65
CA PRO A 283 13.99 -2.09 -6.96
C PRO A 283 15.32 -2.24 -7.71
N VAL A 284 16.27 -1.34 -7.45
CA VAL A 284 17.63 -1.37 -8.02
C VAL A 284 18.44 -2.50 -7.36
N LEU A 285 18.40 -2.61 -6.03
CA LEU A 285 19.05 -3.68 -5.28
C LEU A 285 18.46 -5.05 -5.64
N ALA A 286 17.14 -5.13 -5.81
CA ALA A 286 16.43 -6.33 -6.23
C ALA A 286 16.76 -6.79 -7.66
N GLY A 287 17.31 -5.92 -8.50
CA GLY A 287 17.84 -6.28 -9.82
C GLY A 287 19.21 -6.96 -9.78
N GLN A 288 19.92 -6.90 -8.65
CA GLN A 288 21.20 -7.56 -8.43
C GLN A 288 20.94 -8.97 -7.88
N ALA A 289 20.70 -9.92 -8.78
CA ALA A 289 20.32 -11.30 -8.46
C ALA A 289 21.25 -11.94 -7.41
N ASP A 290 20.65 -12.68 -6.48
CA ASP A 290 21.31 -13.47 -5.42
C ASP A 290 22.23 -12.68 -4.44
N SER A 291 22.18 -11.35 -4.46
CA SER A 291 22.94 -10.52 -3.53
C SER A 291 22.38 -10.53 -2.10
N GLY A 292 21.07 -10.78 -1.96
CA GLY A 292 20.33 -10.63 -0.71
C GLY A 292 20.28 -9.20 -0.16
N MET A 293 20.72 -8.19 -0.92
CA MET A 293 20.75 -6.78 -0.51
C MET A 293 19.35 -6.16 -0.44
N ASP A 294 18.43 -6.70 -1.22
CA ASP A 294 17.02 -6.34 -1.22
C ASP A 294 16.35 -6.65 0.12
N TRP A 295 16.61 -7.83 0.70
CA TRP A 295 16.16 -8.19 2.03
C TRP A 295 16.77 -7.28 3.11
N GLN A 296 18.06 -6.94 2.99
CA GLN A 296 18.72 -6.02 3.92
C GLN A 296 18.07 -4.63 3.89
N ALA A 297 17.74 -4.12 2.70
CA ALA A 297 17.03 -2.86 2.54
C ALA A 297 15.63 -2.90 3.18
N ILE A 298 14.88 -4.00 3.02
CA ILE A 298 13.57 -4.19 3.65
C ILE A 298 13.67 -4.14 5.18
N VAL A 299 14.64 -4.84 5.78
CA VAL A 299 14.85 -4.85 7.23
C VAL A 299 15.29 -3.48 7.74
N LEU A 300 16.16 -2.77 7.00
CA LEU A 300 16.57 -1.41 7.32
C LEU A 300 15.37 -0.46 7.35
N ILE A 301 14.50 -0.52 6.34
CA ILE A 301 13.28 0.31 6.28
C ILE A 301 12.34 -0.01 7.44
N ALA A 302 12.15 -1.30 7.74
CA ALA A 302 11.35 -1.71 8.89
C ALA A 302 11.92 -1.15 10.20
N LEU A 303 13.23 -1.27 10.43
CA LEU A 303 13.90 -0.72 11.62
C LEU A 303 13.73 0.80 11.70
N ALA A 304 13.99 1.50 10.61
CA ALA A 304 13.85 2.95 10.55
C ALA A 304 12.44 3.40 10.92
N LEU A 305 11.42 2.77 10.33
CA LEU A 305 10.03 3.08 10.63
C LEU A 305 9.64 2.70 12.06
N ARG A 306 10.23 1.64 12.63
CA ARG A 306 10.04 1.30 14.06
C ARG A 306 10.65 2.35 14.98
N CYS A 307 11.79 2.91 14.62
CA CYS A 307 12.39 4.02 15.36
C CYS A 307 11.50 5.28 15.30
N VAL A 308 10.92 5.60 14.13
CA VAL A 308 9.91 6.67 14.01
C VAL A 308 8.65 6.34 14.83
N GLN A 309 8.18 5.09 14.79
CA GLN A 309 7.04 4.64 15.59
C GLN A 309 7.28 4.81 17.09
N ALA A 310 8.50 4.57 17.57
CA ALA A 310 8.85 4.77 18.97
C ALA A 310 8.70 6.23 19.44
N LYS A 311 8.88 7.21 18.54
CA LYS A 311 8.66 8.63 18.80
C LYS A 311 7.16 8.98 18.90
N HIS A 312 6.31 8.37 18.06
CA HIS A 312 4.91 8.80 17.91
C HIS A 312 3.85 7.89 18.57
N VAL A 313 4.16 6.61 18.80
CA VAL A 313 3.19 5.59 19.22
C VAL A 313 3.70 4.78 20.41
N SER A 314 4.57 3.81 20.13
CA SER A 314 5.16 2.90 21.11
C SER A 314 6.37 2.22 20.49
N ALA A 315 7.39 1.98 21.30
CA ALA A 315 8.58 1.26 20.86
C ALA A 315 8.26 -0.24 20.70
N HIS A 316 8.67 -0.82 19.58
CA HIS A 316 8.65 -2.26 19.43
C HIS A 316 9.73 -2.90 20.31
N GLN A 317 9.43 -4.06 20.93
CA GLN A 317 10.33 -4.72 21.88
C GLN A 317 11.73 -4.99 21.32
N LEU A 318 11.82 -5.34 20.03
CA LEU A 318 13.10 -5.64 19.37
C LEU A 318 14.00 -4.41 19.12
N LEU A 319 13.51 -3.19 19.35
CA LEU A 319 14.39 -2.02 19.39
C LEU A 319 15.31 -2.04 20.62
N GLY A 320 15.04 -2.88 21.63
CA GLY A 320 15.88 -2.99 22.83
C GLY A 320 16.02 -1.68 23.58
N LEU A 321 15.01 -0.81 23.51
CA LEU A 321 15.03 0.46 24.22
C LEU A 321 14.77 0.21 25.72
N PRO A 322 15.39 1.00 26.63
CA PRO A 322 15.11 0.92 28.05
C PRO A 322 13.61 1.07 28.37
N ALA A 323 13.14 0.45 29.45
CA ALA A 323 11.74 0.56 29.86
C ALA A 323 11.33 2.04 30.04
N GLY A 324 10.22 2.43 29.41
CA GLY A 324 9.73 3.81 29.43
C GLY A 324 10.50 4.78 28.51
N ALA A 325 11.45 4.30 27.70
CA ALA A 325 12.12 5.13 26.71
C ALA A 325 11.13 5.60 25.62
N GLN A 326 11.11 6.90 25.40
CA GLN A 326 10.36 7.53 24.32
C GLN A 326 11.28 8.53 23.61
N PRO A 327 11.91 8.15 22.48
CA PRO A 327 12.76 9.05 21.72
C PRO A 327 11.99 10.30 21.32
N LYS A 328 12.60 11.47 21.48
CA LYS A 328 12.11 12.74 20.94
C LYS A 328 12.65 12.98 19.53
N GLU A 329 13.87 12.53 19.27
CA GLU A 329 14.49 12.64 17.96
C GLU A 329 14.83 11.28 17.36
N VAL A 330 14.75 11.24 16.03
CA VAL A 330 15.11 10.08 15.21
C VAL A 330 16.03 10.56 14.09
N TYR A 331 17.20 9.96 13.99
CA TYR A 331 18.19 10.33 12.97
C TYR A 331 18.52 9.15 12.06
N PHE A 332 18.84 9.44 10.81
CA PHE A 332 19.18 8.45 9.79
C PHE A 332 20.53 8.78 9.19
N TYR A 333 21.46 7.82 9.21
CA TYR A 333 22.80 8.01 8.69
C TYR A 333 23.21 6.85 7.78
N LYS A 334 23.72 7.18 6.60
CA LYS A 334 24.53 6.24 5.81
C LYS A 334 25.98 6.34 6.26
N ILE A 335 26.57 5.24 6.70
CA ILE A 335 27.95 5.21 7.17
C ILE A 335 28.88 5.11 5.96
N PRO A 336 29.91 5.97 5.84
CA PRO A 336 30.91 5.84 4.79
C PRO A 336 31.58 4.46 4.81
N PRO A 337 31.87 3.84 3.64
CA PRO A 337 32.45 2.50 3.56
C PRO A 337 33.77 2.32 4.35
N GLU A 338 34.58 3.36 4.44
CA GLU A 338 35.83 3.42 5.19
C GLU A 338 35.62 3.42 6.71
N ASN A 339 34.40 3.70 7.19
CA ASN A 339 34.04 3.77 8.60
C ASN A 339 33.14 2.61 9.04
N CYS A 340 32.91 1.60 8.21
CA CYS A 340 32.07 0.45 8.54
C CYS A 340 32.75 -0.92 8.34
N GLN A 341 34.07 -0.97 8.17
CA GLN A 341 34.80 -2.22 7.99
C GLN A 341 34.78 -3.08 9.26
N GLN A 342 35.03 -2.47 10.42
CA GLN A 342 34.95 -3.11 11.73
C GLN A 342 33.95 -2.37 12.65
N PRO A 343 33.39 -3.05 13.66
CA PRO A 343 32.47 -2.42 14.61
C PRO A 343 33.07 -1.19 15.31
N ASP A 344 34.36 -1.23 15.67
CA ASP A 344 35.02 -0.12 16.35
C ASP A 344 35.21 1.11 15.46
N ASP A 345 35.23 0.94 14.13
CA ASP A 345 35.25 2.04 13.17
C ASP A 345 33.92 2.81 13.22
N VAL A 346 32.80 2.07 13.27
CA VAL A 346 31.45 2.65 13.38
C VAL A 346 31.33 3.43 14.68
N ARG A 347 31.79 2.87 15.80
CA ARG A 347 31.77 3.54 17.10
C ARG A 347 32.61 4.81 17.11
N SER A 348 33.81 4.74 16.52
CA SER A 348 34.71 5.89 16.41
C SER A 348 34.16 6.99 15.52
N TRP A 349 33.48 6.62 14.43
CA TRP A 349 32.78 7.55 13.55
C TRP A 349 31.55 8.18 14.24
N TRP A 350 30.76 7.39 14.97
CA TRP A 350 29.58 7.86 15.70
C TRP A 350 29.93 8.91 16.76
N LYS A 351 31.03 8.70 17.51
CA LYS A 351 31.51 9.65 18.52
C LYS A 351 31.84 11.04 17.97
N LYS A 352 32.06 11.18 16.66
CA LYS A 352 32.35 12.46 16.00
C LYS A 352 31.07 13.22 15.60
N GLN A 353 29.91 12.56 15.63
CA GLN A 353 28.64 13.16 15.26
C GLN A 353 28.17 14.10 16.37
N LYS A 354 27.68 15.28 15.99
CA LYS A 354 27.06 16.24 16.92
C LYS A 354 25.56 15.98 16.95
N ILE A 355 25.05 15.61 18.12
CA ILE A 355 23.62 15.36 18.34
C ILE A 355 23.09 16.40 19.34
N GLU A 356 22.10 17.17 18.91
CA GLU A 356 21.55 18.29 19.69
C GLU A 356 20.27 17.92 20.45
N GLY A 357 19.52 16.92 19.98
CA GLY A 357 18.24 16.50 20.58
C GLY A 357 18.33 15.19 21.38
N TYR A 358 17.74 15.17 22.57
CA TYR A 358 17.69 14.02 23.47
C TYR A 358 16.30 13.87 24.13
N PRO A 359 15.84 12.65 24.47
CA PRO A 359 16.39 11.36 24.07
C PRO A 359 16.30 11.13 22.56
N TYR A 360 17.26 10.42 21.97
CA TYR A 360 17.25 10.12 20.54
C TYR A 360 17.43 8.63 20.26
N VAL A 361 17.01 8.23 19.06
CA VAL A 361 17.47 7.00 18.40
C VAL A 361 18.05 7.34 17.03
N ALA A 362 19.22 6.80 16.71
CA ALA A 362 19.87 6.99 15.42
C ALA A 362 20.01 5.65 14.71
N VAL A 363 19.51 5.55 13.48
CA VAL A 363 19.67 4.37 12.63
C VAL A 363 20.86 4.58 11.71
N LEU A 364 21.82 3.67 11.78
CA LEU A 364 23.05 3.69 11.02
C LEU A 364 23.01 2.56 9.99
N SER A 365 23.01 2.94 8.72
CA SER A 365 23.05 2.04 7.56
C SER A 365 24.49 1.91 7.08
N PRO A 366 25.22 0.85 7.46
CA PRO A 366 26.52 0.55 6.85
C PRO A 366 26.32 0.08 5.41
N ASN A 367 27.26 0.39 4.52
CA ASN A 367 27.18 -0.07 3.13
C ASN A 367 27.11 -1.61 3.04
N TYR A 368 26.00 -2.11 2.47
CA TYR A 368 25.53 -3.51 2.47
C TYR A 368 26.57 -4.58 2.11
N ALA A 369 27.56 -4.24 1.29
CA ALA A 369 28.55 -5.20 0.79
C ALA A 369 29.79 -5.37 1.69
N LYS A 370 30.07 -4.44 2.62
CA LYS A 370 31.41 -4.30 3.23
C LYS A 370 31.45 -4.39 4.76
N ALA A 371 30.30 -4.39 5.42
CA ALA A 371 30.26 -4.47 6.88
C ALA A 371 30.53 -5.90 7.38
N ALA A 372 31.48 -6.05 8.30
CA ALA A 372 31.95 -7.37 8.70
C ALA A 372 31.04 -8.10 9.71
N VAL A 373 30.18 -7.38 10.45
CA VAL A 373 29.42 -7.92 11.58
C VAL A 373 27.92 -7.61 11.52
N PHE A 374 27.55 -6.35 11.34
CA PHE A 374 26.15 -5.92 11.31
C PHE A 374 25.79 -5.30 9.96
N ASP A 375 24.61 -5.62 9.50
CA ASP A 375 24.01 -5.07 8.28
C ASP A 375 23.24 -3.79 8.59
N VAL A 376 22.72 -3.67 9.82
CA VAL A 376 22.07 -2.46 10.33
C VAL A 376 22.40 -2.26 11.81
N ILE A 377 22.67 -1.02 12.21
CA ILE A 377 22.96 -0.64 13.61
C ILE A 377 22.00 0.46 14.03
N TRP A 378 21.61 0.49 15.30
CA TRP A 378 20.98 1.67 15.88
C TRP A 378 21.52 1.99 17.26
N VAL A 379 21.51 3.29 17.57
CA VAL A 379 22.05 3.85 18.81
C VAL A 379 20.96 4.62 19.52
N TYR A 380 20.76 4.32 20.81
CA TYR A 380 19.89 5.10 21.68
C TYR A 380 20.71 5.81 22.75
N GLN A 381 20.36 7.06 23.04
CA GLN A 381 20.92 7.81 24.16
C GLN A 381 19.86 8.70 24.80
N ARG A 382 19.75 8.66 26.13
CA ARG A 382 18.69 9.35 26.88
C ARG A 382 18.97 10.84 27.04
N ASP A 383 20.22 11.15 27.34
CA ASP A 383 20.76 12.49 27.61
C ASP A 383 22.28 12.48 27.33
N PRO A 384 22.94 13.65 27.24
CA PRO A 384 24.36 13.74 26.88
C PRO A 384 25.31 12.95 27.78
N GLN A 385 24.94 12.69 29.05
CA GLN A 385 25.78 12.01 30.03
C GLN A 385 25.49 10.50 30.10
N SER A 386 24.32 10.07 29.65
CA SER A 386 23.92 8.66 29.63
C SER A 386 24.79 7.80 28.68
N LYS A 387 24.98 6.53 29.05
CA LYS A 387 25.64 5.53 28.21
C LYS A 387 24.86 5.39 26.89
N GLN A 388 25.60 5.42 25.77
CA GLN A 388 25.05 5.05 24.46
C GLN A 388 24.76 3.55 24.41
N VAL A 389 23.54 3.19 24.05
CA VAL A 389 23.10 1.81 23.86
C VAL A 389 23.17 1.49 22.38
N PHE A 390 24.09 0.60 22.00
CA PHE A 390 24.25 0.14 20.63
C PHE A 390 23.58 -1.22 20.46
N ASN A 391 22.81 -1.35 19.40
CA ASN A 391 22.16 -2.59 19.00
C ASN A 391 22.38 -2.82 17.50
N GLY A 392 22.34 -4.07 17.05
CA GLY A 392 22.53 -4.36 15.64
C GLY A 392 21.79 -5.61 15.16
N ILE A 393 21.49 -5.61 13.87
CA ILE A 393 20.93 -6.75 13.15
C ILE A 393 21.95 -7.22 12.11
N GLN A 394 22.06 -8.53 11.98
CA GLN A 394 22.65 -9.17 10.81
C GLN A 394 21.56 -9.98 10.10
N ASP A 395 21.39 -9.76 8.80
CA ASP A 395 20.25 -10.22 8.01
C ASP A 395 20.65 -10.81 6.65
N LYS A 396 21.92 -11.21 6.48
CA LYS A 396 22.39 -11.97 5.30
C LYS A 396 21.43 -13.11 4.87
N LEU A 397 20.82 -12.96 3.69
CA LEU A 397 19.98 -13.99 3.08
C LEU A 397 20.80 -15.25 2.79
N GLY A 398 20.24 -16.44 3.09
CA GLY A 398 20.90 -17.73 2.83
C GLY A 398 22.00 -18.15 3.84
N SER A 399 22.47 -17.24 4.71
CA SER A 399 23.41 -17.59 5.78
C SER A 399 22.69 -18.07 7.04
N THR A 400 23.16 -19.17 7.64
CA THR A 400 22.58 -19.74 8.85
C THR A 400 23.29 -19.30 10.14
N THR A 401 24.57 -18.89 10.06
CA THR A 401 25.37 -18.54 11.24
C THR A 401 26.23 -17.29 11.00
N PRO A 402 26.37 -16.40 12.01
CA PRO A 402 27.25 -15.25 11.91
C PRO A 402 28.73 -15.69 11.94
N ASN A 403 29.57 -14.94 11.22
CA ASN A 403 31.01 -15.24 11.15
C ASN A 403 31.80 -14.73 12.36
N GLN A 404 31.25 -13.78 13.13
CA GLN A 404 31.90 -13.14 14.28
C GLN A 404 30.96 -13.09 15.49
N ASN A 405 31.53 -12.91 16.69
CA ASN A 405 30.74 -12.65 17.90
C ASN A 405 30.18 -11.22 17.89
N VAL A 406 29.13 -10.98 18.66
CA VAL A 406 28.68 -9.61 18.94
C VAL A 406 29.77 -8.90 19.76
N PRO A 407 30.20 -7.68 19.37
CA PRO A 407 31.19 -6.93 20.14
C PRO A 407 30.68 -6.66 21.56
N HIS A 408 31.57 -6.75 22.55
CA HIS A 408 31.22 -6.65 23.98
C HIS A 408 30.52 -5.35 24.41
N TRP A 409 30.59 -4.30 23.58
CA TRP A 409 29.98 -2.99 23.85
C TRP A 409 28.61 -2.80 23.18
N PHE A 410 28.16 -3.75 22.35
CA PHE A 410 26.76 -3.83 21.93
C PHE A 410 25.93 -4.43 23.06
N GLU A 411 24.76 -3.85 23.28
CA GLU A 411 23.79 -4.36 24.24
C GLU A 411 23.05 -5.58 23.66
N ASN A 412 22.66 -5.52 22.39
CA ASN A 412 21.98 -6.61 21.71
C ASN A 412 22.50 -6.82 20.28
N GLY A 413 22.61 -8.07 19.86
CA GLY A 413 22.79 -8.46 18.45
C GLY A 413 21.75 -9.49 18.03
N PHE A 414 21.03 -9.20 16.94
CA PHE A 414 19.96 -10.05 16.44
C PHE A 414 20.28 -10.64 15.06
N LEU A 415 19.82 -11.87 14.82
CA LEU A 415 19.86 -12.50 13.51
C LEU A 415 18.45 -12.50 12.91
N PHE A 416 18.30 -11.81 11.77
CA PHE A 416 17.05 -11.72 11.00
C PHE A 416 17.21 -12.49 9.70
N ARG A 417 16.93 -13.79 9.72
CA ARG A 417 17.10 -14.64 8.54
C ARG A 417 15.81 -14.76 7.76
N GLY A 418 15.92 -14.70 6.43
CA GLY A 418 14.78 -14.93 5.52
C GLY A 418 14.14 -16.33 5.62
N ARG A 419 14.79 -17.30 6.27
CA ARG A 419 14.22 -18.61 6.64
C ARG A 419 14.44 -18.88 8.13
N ALA A 420 13.92 -18.01 8.99
CA ALA A 420 14.06 -18.17 10.43
C ALA A 420 13.36 -19.45 10.94
N PRO A 421 13.88 -20.10 12.00
CA PRO A 421 13.20 -21.20 12.65
C PRO A 421 11.88 -20.72 13.27
N GLU A 422 10.97 -21.66 13.52
CA GLU A 422 9.66 -21.36 14.09
C GLU A 422 9.72 -20.75 15.50
N LYS A 423 10.83 -20.94 16.23
CA LYS A 423 11.04 -20.44 17.59
C LYS A 423 12.39 -19.74 17.73
N ASP A 424 12.50 -18.78 18.64
CA ASP A 424 13.78 -18.15 19.01
C ASP A 424 14.75 -19.24 19.52
N THR A 425 15.97 -19.23 18.99
CA THR A 425 17.02 -20.19 19.36
C THR A 425 18.34 -19.46 19.51
N THR A 426 19.16 -19.88 20.47
CA THR A 426 20.50 -19.34 20.58
C THR A 426 21.41 -19.98 19.52
N PRO A 427 22.15 -19.21 18.72
CA PRO A 427 23.11 -19.77 17.78
C PRO A 427 24.16 -20.58 18.53
N ARG A 428 24.29 -21.88 18.21
CA ARG A 428 25.20 -22.79 18.93
C ARG A 428 26.69 -22.42 18.81
N ASN A 429 27.06 -21.57 17.86
CA ASN A 429 28.47 -21.38 17.46
C ASN A 429 29.06 -19.98 17.75
N ARG A 430 28.28 -18.98 18.20
CA ARG A 430 28.79 -17.60 18.44
C ARG A 430 28.10 -16.90 19.61
N ILE A 431 28.88 -16.14 20.38
CA ILE A 431 28.44 -15.48 21.62
C ILE A 431 27.74 -14.14 21.32
N GLY A 432 26.68 -13.86 22.07
CA GLY A 432 25.98 -12.57 22.08
C GLY A 432 24.89 -12.38 21.02
N TRP A 433 24.72 -13.33 20.10
CA TRP A 433 23.66 -13.31 19.09
C TRP A 433 22.38 -13.96 19.59
N THR A 434 21.24 -13.35 19.26
CA THR A 434 19.90 -13.93 19.48
C THR A 434 19.21 -14.15 18.14
N TYR A 435 18.72 -15.36 17.88
CA TYR A 435 18.07 -15.68 16.61
C TYR A 435 16.57 -15.42 16.71
N LYS A 436 16.06 -14.43 15.96
CA LYS A 436 14.62 -14.13 16.03
C LYS A 436 13.80 -15.12 15.22
N GLY A 437 12.77 -15.67 15.85
CA GLY A 437 11.84 -16.60 15.21
C GLY A 437 11.00 -15.90 14.14
N ALA A 438 10.33 -16.68 13.30
CA ALA A 438 9.49 -16.14 12.23
C ALA A 438 8.41 -15.16 12.75
N GLU A 439 7.79 -15.46 13.90
CA GLU A 439 6.79 -14.59 14.53
C GLU A 439 7.36 -13.24 14.94
N ASP A 440 8.55 -13.21 15.56
CA ASP A 440 9.23 -11.97 15.94
C ASP A 440 9.58 -11.10 14.74
N ILE A 441 10.08 -11.72 13.67
CA ILE A 441 10.45 -11.02 12.43
C ILE A 441 9.19 -10.47 11.76
N LEU A 442 8.13 -11.26 11.62
CA LEU A 442 6.86 -10.79 11.06
C LEU A 442 6.24 -9.69 11.91
N GLY A 443 6.30 -9.84 13.24
CA GLY A 443 5.88 -8.84 14.20
C GLY A 443 6.66 -7.53 14.04
N PHE A 444 7.97 -7.60 13.77
CA PHE A 444 8.83 -6.44 13.53
C PHE A 444 8.56 -5.77 12.18
N LEU A 445 8.51 -6.54 11.10
CA LEU A 445 8.19 -6.05 9.76
C LEU A 445 6.80 -5.39 9.73
N GLY A 446 5.85 -5.96 10.46
CA GLY A 446 4.45 -5.55 10.49
C GLY A 446 3.71 -5.83 9.18
N ALA A 447 2.41 -5.54 9.19
CA ALA A 447 1.46 -6.00 8.17
C ALA A 447 1.86 -5.67 6.73
N SER A 448 2.35 -4.46 6.48
CA SER A 448 2.65 -3.97 5.12
C SER A 448 3.93 -4.58 4.52
N LEU A 449 4.85 -5.09 5.36
CA LEU A 449 6.10 -5.72 4.91
C LEU A 449 6.10 -7.26 5.05
N THR A 450 5.03 -7.86 5.59
CA THR A 450 4.95 -9.33 5.75
C THR A 450 5.16 -10.12 4.46
N ALA A 451 4.65 -9.63 3.32
CA ALA A 451 4.84 -10.26 2.02
C ALA A 451 6.30 -10.19 1.52
N ALA A 452 7.11 -9.30 2.11
CA ALA A 452 8.52 -9.14 1.79
C ALA A 452 9.43 -10.10 2.58
N TYR A 453 8.88 -10.84 3.53
CA TYR A 453 9.64 -11.85 4.26
C TYR A 453 9.97 -13.05 3.35
N PRO A 454 11.25 -13.40 3.12
CA PRO A 454 11.62 -14.39 2.12
C PRO A 454 11.05 -15.80 2.33
N ALA A 455 10.71 -16.18 3.56
CA ALA A 455 10.06 -17.48 3.82
C ALA A 455 8.65 -17.55 3.21
N ASN A 456 8.05 -16.41 2.89
CA ASN A 456 6.74 -16.29 2.27
C ASN A 456 6.83 -16.21 0.73
N TRP A 457 8.04 -16.20 0.16
CA TRP A 457 8.21 -16.15 -1.28
C TRP A 457 7.91 -17.52 -1.92
N PRO A 458 7.19 -17.54 -3.06
CA PRO A 458 6.74 -18.77 -3.72
C PRO A 458 7.86 -19.61 -4.32
#